data_AF-R6R9B3-F1
#
_entry.id   AF-R6R9B3-F1
#
_cell.length_a   1.000
_cell.length_b   1.000
_cell.length_c   1.000
_cell.angle_alpha   90.00
_cell.angle_beta   90.00
_cell.angle_gamma   90.00
#
_symmetry.space_group_name_H-M   'P 1'
#
loop_
_entity.id
_entity.type
_entity.pdbx_description
1 polymer ?
#
loop_
_entity_poly.entity_id
_entity_poly.type
_entity_poly.pdbx_seq_one_letter_code
_entity_poly.pdbx_strand_id
1 'polypeptide(L)' 'MKKTFNNYKKRIETATKDGDIKDLMISISQDCSAYKLSWEEFLTLRKALIERGKAVGNRWIIQCH' A
#
# COMPACT_ATOMS: atom_id res chain seq x y z
N MET A 1 5.72 11.16 -12.19
CA MET A 1 5.28 10.42 -10.97
C MET A 1 5.57 11.27 -9.75
N LYS A 2 4.59 11.44 -8.85
CA LYS A 2 4.75 12.28 -7.65
C LYS A 2 5.74 11.66 -6.66
N LYS A 3 6.42 12.50 -5.87
CA LYS A 3 7.34 12.07 -4.80
C LYS A 3 6.66 11.15 -3.77
N THR A 4 5.39 11.42 -3.45
CA THR A 4 4.57 10.63 -2.52
C THR A 4 4.34 9.21 -3.02
N PHE A 5 3.98 9.04 -4.30
CA PHE A 5 3.79 7.73 -4.91
C PHE A 5 5.08 6.88 -4.86
N ASN A 6 6.21 7.45 -5.27
CA ASN A 6 7.50 6.76 -5.28
C ASN A 6 7.95 6.35 -3.87
N ASN A 7 7.67 7.19 -2.86
CA ASN A 7 7.96 6.88 -1.47
C ASN A 7 7.15 5.65 -1.00
N TYR A 8 5.84 5.63 -1.27
CA TYR A 8 5.00 4.48 -0.92
C TYR A 8 5.44 3.20 -1.62
N LYS A 9 5.74 3.27 -2.93
CA LYS A 9 6.23 2.11 -3.68
C LYS A 9 7.47 1.50 -3.01
N LYS A 10 8.46 2.32 -2.66
CA LYS A 10 9.67 1.85 -1.97
C LYS A 10 9.35 1.23 -0.60
N ARG A 11 8.49 1.87 0.19
CA ARG A 11 8.09 1.34 1.51
C ARG A 11 7.37 0.00 1.40
N ILE A 12 6.50 -0.17 0.40
CA ILE A 12 5.82 -1.45 0.11
C ILE A 12 6.86 -2.52 -0.23
N GLU A 13 7.80 -2.25 -1.14
CA GLU A 13 8.86 -3.21 -1.51
C GLU A 13 9.69 -3.67 -0.30
N THR A 14 9.93 -2.78 0.66
CA THR A 14 10.71 -3.07 1.89
C THR A 14 9.87 -3.61 3.05
N ALA A 15 8.55 -3.66 2.96
CA ALA A 15 7.69 -4.16 4.04
C ALA A 15 7.93 -5.65 4.25
N THR A 16 8.13 -6.09 5.50
CA THR A 16 8.45 -7.51 5.81
C THR A 16 7.50 -8.12 6.82
N LYS A 17 6.69 -7.32 7.51
CA LYS A 17 5.77 -7.78 8.55
C LYS A 17 4.34 -7.37 8.25
N ASP A 18 3.40 -8.10 8.85
CA ASP A 18 1.94 -7.84 8.74
C ASP A 18 1.57 -6.40 9.12
N GLY A 19 2.17 -5.89 10.21
CA GLY A 19 1.95 -4.53 10.70
C GLY A 19 2.31 -3.44 9.68
N ASP A 20 3.47 -3.58 9.03
CA ASP A 20 3.94 -2.62 8.02
C ASP A 20 2.93 -2.46 6.88
N ILE A 21 2.36 -3.58 6.43
CA ILE A 21 1.39 -3.62 5.34
C ILE A 21 0.11 -2.88 5.74
N LYS A 22 -0.39 -3.08 6.97
CA LYS A 22 -1.59 -2.39 7.48
C LYS A 22 -1.35 -0.89 7.63
N ASP A 23 -0.23 -0.50 8.24
CA ASP A 23 0.12 0.91 8.42
C ASP A 23 0.27 1.64 7.08
N LEU A 24 0.86 0.97 6.09
CA LEU A 24 0.96 1.50 4.73
C LEU A 24 -0.41 1.63 4.08
N MET A 25 -1.31 0.66 4.23
CA MET A 25 -2.66 0.71 3.68
C MET A 25 -3.44 1.92 4.26
N ILE A 26 -3.38 2.11 5.58
CA ILE A 26 -4.00 3.26 6.26
C ILE A 26 -3.41 4.57 5.74
N SER A 27 -2.09 4.68 5.67
CA SER A 27 -1.39 5.89 5.20
C SER A 27 -1.76 6.25 3.76
N ILE A 28 -1.79 5.26 2.87
CA ILE A 28 -2.14 5.44 1.46
C ILE A 28 -3.61 5.88 1.32
N SER A 29 -4.53 5.29 2.09
CA SER A 29 -5.93 5.70 2.11
C SER A 29 -6.10 7.14 2.59
N GLN A 30 -5.42 7.54 3.68
CA GLN A 30 -5.45 8.91 4.20
C GLN A 30 -4.91 9.92 3.18
N ASP A 31 -3.77 9.61 2.54
CA ASP A 31 -3.18 10.51 1.54
C ASP A 31 -4.01 10.58 0.25
N CYS A 32 -4.76 9.54 -0.10
CA CYS A 32 -5.76 9.59 -1.17
C CYS A 32 -6.93 10.50 -0.79
N SER A 33 -7.48 10.38 0.43
CA SER A 33 -8.55 11.26 0.92
C SER A 33 -8.12 12.72 1.04
N ALA A 34 -6.83 12.97 1.30
CA ALA A 34 -6.24 14.31 1.32
C ALA A 34 -5.84 14.84 -0.07
N TYR A 35 -6.25 14.18 -1.16
CA TYR A 35 -5.93 14.54 -2.55
C TYR A 35 -4.43 14.62 -2.89
N LYS A 36 -3.56 14.03 -2.06
CA LYS A 36 -2.11 13.97 -2.33
C LYS A 36 -1.79 12.90 -3.38
N LEU A 37 -2.59 11.83 -3.41
CA LEU A 37 -2.58 10.79 -4.43
C LEU A 37 -3.82 10.92 -5.31
N SER A 38 -3.67 10.70 -6.62
CA SER A 38 -4.84 10.47 -7.47
C SER A 38 -5.46 9.10 -7.17
N TRP A 39 -6.71 8.91 -7.61
CA TRP A 39 -7.37 7.62 -7.51
C TRP A 39 -6.59 6.50 -8.23
N GLU A 40 -5.99 6.79 -9.39
CA GLU A 40 -5.16 5.83 -10.13
C GLU A 40 -3.85 5.50 -9.40
N GLU A 41 -3.21 6.51 -8.79
CA GLU A 41 -2.03 6.30 -7.95
C GLU A 41 -2.38 5.41 -6.73
N PHE A 42 -3.53 5.66 -6.10
CA PHE A 42 -4.05 4.84 -5.00
C PHE A 42 -4.30 3.38 -5.43
N LEU A 43 -5.01 3.15 -6.53
CA LEU A 43 -5.29 1.79 -7.02
C LEU A 43 -4.01 1.02 -7.34
N THR A 44 -3.03 1.70 -7.94
CA THR A 44 -1.72 1.12 -8.25
C THR A 44 -0.98 0.71 -6.98
N LEU A 45 -0.91 1.60 -5.98
CA LEU A 45 -0.27 1.31 -4.69
C LEU A 45 -1.00 0.20 -3.93
N ARG A 46 -2.33 0.21 -3.93
CA ARG A 46 -3.16 -0.83 -3.31
C ARG A 46 -2.89 -2.21 -3.91
N LYS A 47 -2.80 -2.31 -5.23
CA LYS A 47 -2.47 -3.57 -5.90
C LYS A 47 -1.07 -4.07 -5.51
N ALA A 48 -0.07 -3.19 -5.52
CA ALA A 48 1.29 -3.54 -5.10
C ALA A 48 1.35 -4.01 -3.64
N LEU A 49 0.59 -3.35 -2.76
CA LEU A 49 0.52 -3.65 -1.34
C LEU A 49 -0.18 -5.00 -1.08
N ILE A 50 -1.21 -5.34 -1.87
CA ILE A 50 -1.86 -6.66 -1.85
C ILE A 50 -0.88 -7.77 -2.23
N GLU A 51 -0.17 -7.61 -3.34
CA GLU A 51 0.81 -8.61 -3.80
C GLU A 51 1.95 -8.78 -2.80
N ARG A 52 2.43 -7.67 -2.22
CA ARG A 52 3.42 -7.75 -1.13
C ARG A 52 2.86 -8.45 0.11
N GLY A 53 1.63 -8.12 0.49
CA GLY A 53 0.93 -8.74 1.62
C GLY A 53 0.85 -10.27 1.49
N LYS A 54 0.50 -10.77 0.31
CA LYS A 54 0.52 -12.21 0.00
C LYS A 54 1.92 -12.80 0.18
N ALA A 55 2.96 -12.12 -0.33
CA ALA A 55 4.35 -12.58 -0.23
C ALA A 55 4.87 -12.65 1.22
N VAL A 56 4.42 -11.76 2.11
CA VAL A 56 4.82 -11.76 3.53
C VAL A 56 3.88 -12.60 4.42
N GLY A 57 2.89 -13.30 3.83
CA GLY A 57 1.92 -14.11 4.59
C GLY A 57 0.91 -13.30 5.38
N ASN A 58 0.62 -12.06 4.99
CA ASN A 58 -0.37 -11.20 5.65
C ASN A 58 -1.78 -11.80 5.49
N ARG A 59 -2.33 -12.30 6.60
CA ARG A 59 -3.63 -12.98 6.64
C ARG A 59 -4.81 -12.08 6.22
N TRP A 60 -4.70 -10.78 6.44
CA TRP A 60 -5.79 -9.82 6.19
C TRP A 60 -6.03 -9.60 4.71
N ILE A 61 -4.95 -9.60 3.93
CA ILE A 61 -5.03 -9.39 2.47
C ILE A 61 -5.50 -10.66 1.75
N ILE A 62 -5.22 -11.84 2.32
CA ILE A 62 -5.66 -13.13 1.78
C ILE A 62 -7.18 -13.31 1.97
N GLN A 63 -7.80 -12.69 2.99
CA GLN A 63 -9.23 -12.82 3.28
C GLN A 63 -10.15 -11.84 2.52
N CYS A 64 -9.64 -10.78 1.90
CA CYS A 64 -10.45 -9.80 1.18
C CYS A 64 -10.62 -10.10 -0.32
N HIS A 65 -10.30 -11.32 -0.77
CA HIS A 65 -10.45 -11.77 -2.15
C HIS A 65 -11.56 -12.81 -2.29
#